data_AF-A0A968MVS9-F1
#
_entry.id   AF-A0A968MVS9-F1
#
_cell.length_a   1.000
_cell.length_b   1.000
_cell.length_c   1.000
_cell.angle_alpha   90.00
_cell.angle_beta   90.00
_cell.angle_gamma   90.00
#
_symmetry.space_group_name_H-M   'P 1'
#
loop_
_entity.id
_entity.type
_entity.pdbx_description
1 polymer ?
#
loop_
_entity_poly.entity_id
_entity_poly.type
_entity_poly.pdbx_seq_one_letter_code
_entity_poly.pdbx_strand_id
1 'polypeptide(L)' 'MQRITGKSEKYGRRLLVQIKAKFEKEPHQFVSIIEFCQFTGLAPELVNKL' A
#
# COMPACT_ATOMS: atom_id res chain seq x y z
N MET A 1 13.90 2.51 6.72
CA MET A 1 13.57 1.87 5.42
C MET A 1 12.31 1.04 5.61
N GLN A 2 11.37 1.11 4.68
CA GLN A 2 10.08 0.45 4.73
C GLN A 2 10.25 -1.04 4.39
N ARG A 3 9.78 -1.92 5.28
CA ARG A 3 10.12 -3.36 5.25
C ARG A 3 9.46 -4.17 4.12
N ILE A 4 8.30 -3.73 3.62
CA ILE A 4 7.57 -4.47 2.58
C ILE A 4 8.14 -4.17 1.19
N THR A 5 8.46 -2.91 0.89
CA THR A 5 8.95 -2.47 -0.43
C THR A 5 10.48 -2.34 -0.49
N GLY A 6 11.18 -2.36 0.64
CA GLY A 6 12.61 -2.09 0.72
C GLY A 6 13.00 -0.65 0.37
N LYS A 7 12.05 0.29 0.33
CA LYS A 7 12.27 1.70 -0.06
C LYS A 7 12.28 2.64 1.15
N SER A 8 12.53 3.92 0.90
CA SER A 8 12.41 4.96 1.93
C SER A 8 10.96 5.12 2.40
N GLU A 9 10.76 5.65 3.61
CA GLU A 9 9.40 5.94 4.12
C GLU A 9 8.65 6.95 3.25
N LYS A 10 9.38 7.92 2.68
CA LYS A 10 8.83 8.90 1.73
C LYS A 10 8.22 8.20 0.51
N TYR A 11 8.91 7.18 -0.04
CA TYR A 11 8.36 6.39 -1.13
C TYR A 11 7.10 5.65 -0.70
N GLY A 12 7.09 5.05 0.50
CA GLY A 12 5.91 4.39 1.07
C GLY A 12 4.70 5.33 1.17
N ARG A 13 4.89 6.57 1.65
CA ARG A 13 3.81 7.58 1.69
C ARG A 13 3.30 7.93 0.29
N ARG A 14 4.20 8.12 -0.69
CA ARG A 14 3.80 8.40 -2.08
C ARG A 14 3.02 7.23 -2.69
N LEU A 15 3.43 5.99 -2.40
CA LEU A 15 2.74 4.79 -2.84
C LEU A 15 1.31 4.73 -2.29
N LEU A 16 1.12 5.01 -0.99
CA LEU A 16 -0.23 5.05 -0.40
C LEU A 16 -1.14 6.10 -1.05
N VAL A 17 -0.60 7.28 -1.41
CA VAL A 17 -1.36 8.31 -2.13
C VAL A 17 -1.78 7.82 -3.52
N GLN A 18 -0.89 7.12 -4.25
CA GLN A 18 -1.22 6.55 -5.55
C GLN A 18 -2.28 5.47 -5.46
N ILE A 19 -2.23 4.62 -4.43
CA ILE A 19 -3.24 3.59 -4.20
C ILE A 19 -4.59 4.25 -3.92
N LYS A 20 -4.64 5.24 -3.01
CA LYS A 20 -5.88 6.01 -2.75
C LYS A 20 -6.46 6.61 -4.02
N ALA A 21 -5.62 7.23 -4.87
CA ALA A 21 -6.07 7.79 -6.14
C ALA A 21 -6.60 6.73 -7.12
N LYS A 22 -5.94 5.56 -7.20
CA LYS A 22 -6.37 4.46 -8.08
C LYS A 22 -7.74 3.89 -7.71
N PHE A 23 -8.09 3.90 -6.42
CA PHE A 23 -9.35 3.41 -5.89
C PHE A 23 -10.33 4.55 -5.51
N GLU A 24 -10.09 5.76 -6.01
CA GLU A 24 -10.96 6.94 -5.82
C GLU A 24 -11.34 7.16 -4.35
N LYS A 25 -10.37 6.98 -3.45
CA LYS A 25 -10.57 7.07 -2.00
C LYS A 25 -10.65 8.52 -1.53
N GLU A 26 -11.60 8.77 -0.65
CA GLU A 26 -11.70 10.03 0.08
C GLU A 26 -10.53 10.21 1.06
N PRO A 27 -10.17 11.45 1.45
CA PRO A 27 -8.99 11.72 2.28
C PRO A 27 -8.93 10.93 3.58
N HIS A 28 -10.09 10.71 4.21
CA HIS A 28 -10.24 10.00 5.47
C HIS A 28 -10.23 8.47 5.32
N GLN A 29 -10.39 7.94 4.11
CA GLN A 29 -10.42 6.51 3.89
C GLN A 29 -9.00 5.91 3.90
N PHE A 30 -8.89 4.69 4.42
CA PHE A 30 -7.63 3.96 4.49
C PHE A 30 -7.44 3.06 3.27
N VAL A 31 -6.18 2.63 3.07
CA VAL A 31 -5.81 1.57 2.13
C VAL A 31 -5.82 0.26 2.89
N SER A 32 -6.66 -0.68 2.49
CA SER A 32 -6.67 -2.04 3.01
C SER A 32 -5.48 -2.85 2.48
N ILE A 33 -5.16 -3.95 3.16
CA ILE A 33 -4.13 -4.90 2.69
C ILE A 33 -4.49 -5.44 1.30
N ILE A 34 -5.77 -5.70 1.05
CA ILE A 34 -6.24 -6.22 -0.24
C ILE A 34 -5.98 -5.23 -1.36
N GLU A 35 -6.35 -3.96 -1.19
CA GLU A 35 -6.11 -2.90 -2.18
C GLU A 35 -4.61 -2.66 -2.41
N PHE A 36 -3.82 -2.70 -1.35
CA PHE A 36 -2.37 -2.62 -1.45
C PHE A 36 -1.80 -3.79 -2.29
N CYS A 37 -2.24 -5.02 -2.02
CA CYS A 37 -1.81 -6.21 -2.74
C CYS A 37 -2.25 -6.17 -4.21
N GLN A 38 -3.49 -5.79 -4.49
CA GLN A 38 -4.01 -5.61 -5.85
C GLN A 38 -3.20 -4.56 -6.64
N PHE A 39 -2.83 -3.46 -6.01
CA PHE A 39 -2.05 -2.41 -6.65
C PHE A 39 -0.59 -2.81 -6.89
N THR A 40 0.02 -3.49 -5.91
CA THR A 40 1.46 -3.84 -5.95
C THR A 40 1.74 -5.18 -6.64
N GLY A 41 0.72 -5.99 -6.89
CA GLY A 41 0.85 -7.36 -7.42
C GLY A 41 1.38 -8.37 -6.39
N LEU A 42 1.46 -7.99 -5.12
CA LEU A 42 1.91 -8.88 -4.05
C LEU A 42 0.80 -9.84 -3.63
N ALA A 43 1.17 -11.08 -3.32
CA ALA A 43 0.26 -12.01 -2.67
C ALA A 43 -0.04 -11.55 -1.23
N PRO A 44 -1.31 -11.50 -0.78
CA PRO A 44 -1.67 -11.08 0.57
C PRO A 44 -0.94 -11.84 1.69
N GLU A 45 -0.65 -13.12 1.47
CA GLU A 45 0.08 -13.99 2.38
C GLU A 45 1.51 -13.50 2.68
N LEU A 46 2.15 -12.79 1.74
CA LEU A 46 3.49 -12.24 1.92
C LEU A 46 3.49 -10.98 2.80
N VAL A 47 2.36 -10.27 2.85
CA VAL A 47 2.19 -9.03 3.60
C VAL A 47 1.64 -9.30 4.98
N ASN A 48 0.73 -10.27 5.10
CA ASN A 48 0.02 -10.61 6.33
C ASN A 48 0.77 -11.69 7.13
N LYS A 49 2.03 -11.41 7.50
CA LYS A 49 2.74 -12.17 8.53
C LYS A 49 2.55 -11.49 9.87
N LEU A 50 1.62 -12.02 10.67
CA LEU A 50 1.63 -11.84 12.13
C LEU A 50 2.71 -12.73 12.74
#